data_AF-A0A1M7I9H2-F1
#
_entry.id   AF-A0A1M7I9H2-F1
#
_cell.length_a   1.000
_cell.length_b   1.000
_cell.length_c   1.000
_cell.angle_alpha   90.00
_cell.angle_beta   90.00
_cell.angle_gamma   90.00
#
_symmetry.space_group_name_H-M   'P 1'
#
loop_
_entity.id
_entity.type
_entity.pdbx_description
1 polymer ?
#
loop_
_entity_poly.entity_id
_entity_poly.type
_entity_poly.pdbx_seq_one_letter_code
_entity_poly.pdbx_strand_id
1 'polypeptide(L)'
;MRDLYQRLSLPPDASSEDIQRAVEACPNRALKQDADAVLSVTEHRDDYDTLHATVSDIGQLRARLGLSHGAHWQGSVANDFAYPPDSAVGQHEALIGRVGHAAAHYNRWQRLRGPWLVTVAIIAAVCAGFAAGLALCLRLGAS
;
A
#
# COMPACT_ATOMS: atom_id res chain seq x y z
N MET A 1 1.19 -25.44 0.70
CA MET A 1 1.27 -25.95 -0.69
C MET A 1 2.20 -25.02 -1.45
N ARG A 2 3.15 -25.56 -2.22
CA ARG A 2 4.06 -24.77 -3.07
C ARG A 2 3.42 -24.60 -4.44
N ASP A 3 3.65 -23.48 -5.11
CA ASP A 3 3.23 -23.33 -6.50
C ASP A 3 4.23 -24.03 -7.44
N LEU A 4 3.90 -25.25 -7.85
CA LEU A 4 4.71 -26.05 -8.77
C LEU A 4 4.79 -25.41 -10.16
N TYR A 5 3.72 -24.79 -10.65
CA TYR A 5 3.70 -24.13 -11.96
C TYR A 5 4.64 -22.93 -11.98
N GLN A 6 4.53 -22.06 -10.98
CA GLN A 6 5.43 -20.90 -10.83
C GLN A 6 6.89 -21.33 -10.70
N ARG A 7 7.17 -22.37 -9.90
CA ARG A 7 8.54 -22.82 -9.63
C ARG A 7 9.19 -23.59 -10.78
N LEU A 8 8.38 -24.21 -11.64
CA LEU A 8 8.83 -24.84 -12.89
C LEU A 8 8.80 -23.88 -14.09
N SER A 9 8.37 -22.63 -13.89
CA SER A 9 8.17 -21.64 -14.96
C SER A 9 7.20 -22.13 -16.05
N LEU A 10 6.15 -22.83 -15.64
CA LEU A 10 5.10 -23.34 -16.51
C LEU A 10 3.81 -22.56 -16.33
N PRO A 11 3.04 -22.33 -17.39
CA PRO A 11 1.67 -21.88 -17.24
C PRO A 11 0.77 -23.06 -16.80
N PRO A 12 -0.35 -22.82 -16.09
CA PRO A 12 -1.25 -23.88 -15.61
C PRO A 12 -1.88 -24.72 -16.74
N ASP A 13 -2.02 -24.12 -17.93
CA ASP A 13 -2.55 -24.76 -19.15
C ASP A 13 -1.48 -25.50 -19.96
N ALA A 14 -0.27 -25.67 -19.42
CA ALA A 14 0.81 -26.38 -20.09
C ALA A 14 0.40 -27.82 -20.49
N SER A 15 0.88 -28.24 -21.66
CA SER A 15 0.68 -29.61 -22.13
C SER A 15 1.43 -30.62 -21.26
N SER A 16 0.98 -31.88 -21.23
CA SER A 16 1.65 -32.94 -20.48
C SER A 16 3.10 -33.14 -20.94
N GLU A 17 3.39 -32.92 -22.24
CA GLU A 17 4.75 -32.99 -22.78
C GLU A 17 5.65 -31.85 -22.27
N ASP A 18 5.11 -30.63 -22.16
CA ASP A 18 5.87 -29.47 -21.64
C ASP A 18 6.14 -29.62 -20.14
N ILE A 19 5.16 -30.14 -19.40
CA ILE A 19 5.30 -30.47 -17.98
C ILE A 19 6.42 -31.49 -17.79
N GLN A 20 6.38 -32.60 -18.53
CA GLN A 20 7.39 -33.65 -18.40
C GLN A 20 8.79 -33.12 -18.72
N ARG A 21 8.92 -32.33 -19.80
CA ARG A 21 10.19 -31.70 -20.18
C ARG A 21 10.72 -30.76 -19.10
N ALA A 22 9.86 -29.95 -18.48
CA ALA A 22 10.25 -29.04 -17.42
C ALA A 22 10.64 -29.76 -16.12
N VAL A 23 9.92 -30.84 -15.76
CA VAL A 23 10.26 -31.69 -14.61
C VAL A 23 11.60 -32.39 -14.83
N GLU A 24 11.86 -32.90 -16.02
CA GLU A 24 13.12 -33.55 -16.37
C GLU A 24 14.32 -32.59 -16.29
N ALA A 25 14.15 -31.38 -16.84
CA ALA A 25 15.15 -30.32 -16.85
C ALA A 25 15.38 -29.65 -15.48
N CYS A 26 14.51 -29.92 -14.49
CA CYS A 26 14.59 -29.29 -13.18
C CYS A 26 15.85 -29.74 -12.40
N PRO A 27 16.76 -28.81 -12.02
CA PRO A 27 17.97 -29.16 -11.27
C PRO A 27 17.70 -29.44 -9.78
N ASN A 28 16.56 -28.98 -9.26
CA ASN A 28 16.21 -29.16 -7.84
C ASN A 28 15.51 -30.50 -7.63
N ARG A 29 16.21 -31.47 -7.03
CA ARG A 29 15.70 -32.83 -6.79
C ARG A 29 14.39 -32.87 -5.98
N ALA A 30 14.26 -32.00 -4.97
CA ALA A 30 13.05 -31.97 -4.14
C ALA A 30 11.86 -31.46 -4.94
N LEU A 31 12.03 -30.36 -5.69
CA LEU A 31 10.97 -29.84 -6.57
C LEU A 31 10.62 -30.84 -7.69
N LYS A 32 11.62 -31.53 -8.25
CA LYS A 32 11.43 -32.55 -9.26
C LYS A 32 10.57 -33.70 -8.74
N GLN A 33 10.86 -34.21 -7.54
CA GLN A 33 10.09 -35.30 -6.95
C GLN A 33 8.64 -34.87 -6.62
N ASP A 34 8.45 -33.68 -6.05
CA ASP A 34 7.12 -33.13 -5.78
C ASP A 34 6.31 -32.98 -7.07
N ALA A 35 6.93 -32.42 -8.11
CA ALA A 35 6.29 -32.21 -9.40
C ALA A 35 6.00 -33.50 -10.15
N ASP A 36 6.91 -34.48 -10.09
CA ASP A 36 6.70 -35.79 -10.72
C ASP A 36 5.55 -36.54 -10.05
N ALA A 37 5.46 -36.51 -8.71
CA ALA A 37 4.37 -37.18 -7.98
C ALA A 37 2.98 -36.59 -8.27
N VAL A 38 2.93 -35.28 -8.54
CA VAL A 38 1.68 -34.51 -8.64
C VAL A 38 1.26 -34.26 -10.09
N LEU A 39 2.19 -33.88 -10.98
CA LEU A 39 1.88 -33.43 -12.33
C LEU A 39 2.00 -34.53 -13.41
N SER A 40 2.63 -35.67 -13.11
CA SER A 40 2.79 -36.77 -14.08
C SER A 40 1.52 -37.62 -14.26
N VAL A 41 0.65 -37.66 -13.24
CA VAL A 41 -0.59 -38.42 -13.23
C VAL A 41 -1.77 -37.47 -13.40
N THR A 42 -2.59 -37.68 -14.43
CA THR A 42 -3.72 -36.78 -14.75
C THR A 42 -4.67 -36.56 -13.58
N GLU A 43 -5.04 -37.61 -12.85
CA GLU A 43 -5.93 -37.52 -11.68
C GLU A 43 -5.33 -36.64 -10.57
N HIS A 44 -4.04 -36.82 -10.25
CA HIS A 44 -3.37 -35.99 -9.25
C HIS A 44 -3.20 -34.55 -9.72
N ARG A 45 -3.01 -34.34 -11.03
CA ARG A 45 -2.94 -33.01 -11.63
C ARG A 45 -4.28 -32.29 -11.51
N ASP A 46 -5.39 -32.96 -11.81
CA ASP A 46 -6.74 -32.37 -11.73
C ASP A 46 -7.08 -31.95 -10.28
N ASP A 47 -6.73 -32.79 -9.31
CA ASP A 47 -6.86 -32.47 -7.88
C ASP A 47 -5.98 -31.29 -7.48
N TYR A 48 -4.73 -31.28 -7.96
CA TYR A 48 -3.78 -30.20 -7.72
C TYR A 48 -4.27 -28.87 -8.33
N ASP A 49 -4.80 -28.89 -9.55
CA ASP A 49 -5.32 -27.72 -10.26
C ASP A 49 -6.51 -27.12 -9.53
N THR A 50 -7.42 -27.97 -9.04
CA THR A 50 -8.56 -27.56 -8.21
C THR A 50 -8.11 -26.89 -6.92
N LEU A 51 -7.12 -27.50 -6.24
CA LEU A 51 -6.57 -26.95 -5.00
C LEU A 51 -5.78 -25.65 -5.25
N HIS A 52 -5.01 -25.60 -6.34
CA HIS A 52 -4.22 -24.44 -6.75
C HIS A 52 -5.14 -23.24 -7.03
N ALA A 53 -6.23 -23.44 -7.75
CA ALA A 53 -7.25 -22.42 -7.99
C ALA A 53 -7.85 -21.91 -6.67
N THR A 54 -8.24 -22.82 -5.77
CA THR A 54 -8.82 -22.45 -4.47
C THR A 54 -7.87 -21.61 -3.61
N VAL A 55 -6.60 -22.02 -3.52
CA VAL A 55 -5.60 -21.29 -2.73
C VAL A 55 -5.25 -19.95 -3.38
N SER A 56 -5.22 -19.89 -4.71
CA SER A 56 -5.04 -18.65 -5.47
C SER A 56 -6.17 -17.64 -5.19
N ASP A 57 -7.42 -18.08 -5.20
CA ASP A 57 -8.59 -17.26 -4.87
C ASP A 57 -8.55 -16.73 -3.43
N ILE A 58 -8.16 -17.57 -2.47
CA ILE A 58 -7.94 -17.15 -1.08
C ILE A 58 -6.81 -16.10 -1.01
N GLY A 59 -5.72 -16.30 -1.75
CA GLY A 59 -4.61 -15.35 -1.85
C GLY A 59 -5.07 -13.98 -2.37
N GLN A 60 -5.89 -13.97 -3.42
CA GLN A 60 -6.46 -12.75 -4.01
C GLN A 60 -7.45 -12.07 -3.04
N LEU A 61 -8.33 -12.83 -2.40
CA LEU A 61 -9.26 -12.31 -1.41
C LEU A 61 -8.53 -11.67 -0.23
N ARG A 62 -7.48 -12.33 0.28
CA ARG A 62 -6.61 -11.80 1.35
C ARG A 62 -5.97 -10.47 0.94
N ALA A 63 -5.45 -10.39 -0.29
CA ALA A 63 -4.85 -9.17 -0.80
C ALA A 63 -5.86 -8.03 -0.89
N ARG A 64 -7.09 -8.30 -1.34
CA ARG A 64 -8.20 -7.34 -1.40
C ARG A 64 -8.65 -6.85 -0.03
N LEU A 65 -8.59 -7.70 0.99
CA LEU A 65 -8.94 -7.36 2.37
C LEU A 65 -7.79 -6.67 3.13
N GLY A 66 -6.63 -6.46 2.50
CA GLY A 66 -5.45 -5.86 3.17
C GLY A 66 -4.79 -6.77 4.22
N LEU A 67 -5.13 -8.07 4.22
CA LEU A 67 -4.65 -9.06 5.18
C LEU A 67 -3.30 -9.70 4.77
N SER A 68 -2.57 -9.07 3.85
CA SER A 68 -1.31 -9.57 3.29
C SER A 68 -0.12 -9.53 4.24
N HIS A 69 -0.21 -8.81 5.37
CA HIS A 69 0.92 -8.52 6.26
C HIS A 69 0.95 -9.35 7.57
N GLY A 70 0.05 -10.33 7.73
CA GLY A 70 0.01 -11.13 8.96
C GLY A 70 1.29 -11.93 9.19
N ALA A 71 1.82 -11.93 10.43
CA ALA A 71 3.08 -12.60 10.80
C ALA A 71 3.11 -14.10 10.44
N HIS A 72 1.94 -14.76 10.38
CA HIS A 72 1.80 -16.18 10.02
C HIS A 72 1.93 -16.47 8.51
N TRP A 73 2.02 -15.45 7.67
CA TRP A 73 2.11 -15.57 6.20
C TRP A 73 3.54 -15.35 5.67
N GLN A 74 4.51 -15.12 6.56
CA GLN A 74 5.91 -14.89 6.22
C GLN A 74 6.64 -16.23 6.11
N GLY A 75 6.52 -16.88 4.96
CA GLY A 75 7.22 -18.14 4.68
C GLY A 75 7.41 -18.37 3.20
N SER A 76 8.50 -19.03 2.80
CA SER A 76 8.83 -19.29 1.38
C SER A 76 7.71 -19.93 0.59
N VAL A 77 6.86 -20.74 1.25
CA VAL A 77 5.72 -21.44 0.63
C VAL A 77 4.45 -20.57 0.66
N ALA A 78 4.27 -19.74 1.68
CA ALA A 78 3.12 -18.83 1.79
C ALA A 78 3.22 -17.65 0.81
N ASN A 79 4.44 -17.33 0.36
CA ASN A 79 4.71 -16.26 -0.58
C ASN A 79 4.42 -16.67 -2.04
N ASP A 80 4.34 -17.97 -2.35
CA ASP A 80 4.02 -18.45 -3.70
C ASP A 80 2.62 -17.97 -4.17
N PHE A 81 1.69 -17.74 -3.23
CA PHE A 81 0.34 -17.21 -3.48
C PHE A 81 0.14 -15.79 -2.92
N ALA A 82 1.21 -15.01 -2.83
CA ALA A 82 1.12 -13.60 -2.46
C ALA A 82 0.81 -12.74 -3.68
N TYR A 83 -0.44 -12.30 -3.79
CA TYR A 83 -0.84 -11.34 -4.81
C TYR A 83 -0.59 -9.91 -4.33
N PRO A 84 -0.12 -9.01 -5.22
CA PRO A 84 -0.12 -7.60 -4.91
C PRO A 84 -1.56 -7.16 -4.59
N PRO A 85 -1.76 -6.24 -3.64
CA PRO A 85 -3.09 -5.74 -3.33
C PRO A 85 -3.73 -5.18 -4.60
N ASP A 86 -4.85 -5.78 -5.00
CA ASP A 86 -5.62 -5.37 -6.17
C ASP A 86 -6.02 -3.89 -6.02
N SER A 87 -6.13 -3.21 -7.14
CA SER A 87 -6.37 -1.76 -7.35
C SER A 87 -7.51 -1.08 -6.54
N ALA A 88 -8.21 -1.79 -5.66
CA ALA A 88 -8.99 -1.21 -4.56
C ALA A 88 -8.11 -0.36 -3.60
N VAL A 89 -6.82 -0.70 -3.45
CA VAL A 89 -5.84 0.19 -2.81
C VAL A 89 -5.60 1.45 -3.62
N GLY A 90 -5.77 1.42 -4.94
CA GLY A 90 -5.78 2.61 -5.79
C GLY A 90 -6.91 3.59 -5.45
N GLN A 91 -8.05 3.12 -4.93
CA GLN A 91 -9.09 4.02 -4.41
C GLN A 91 -8.70 4.64 -3.06
N HIS A 92 -7.99 3.89 -2.21
CA HIS A 92 -7.48 4.39 -0.94
C HIS A 92 -6.31 5.37 -1.13
N GLU A 93 -5.38 5.09 -2.03
CA GLU A 93 -4.34 6.03 -2.46
C GLU A 93 -4.91 7.24 -3.19
N ALA A 94 -5.97 7.07 -4.00
CA ALA A 94 -6.69 8.20 -4.59
C ALA A 94 -7.44 9.03 -3.54
N LEU A 95 -7.98 8.41 -2.48
CA LEU A 95 -8.59 9.08 -1.33
C LEU A 95 -7.53 9.81 -0.50
N ILE A 96 -6.39 9.19 -0.19
CA ILE A 96 -5.27 9.82 0.50
C ILE A 96 -4.67 10.95 -0.34
N GLY A 97 -4.58 10.79 -1.67
CA GLY A 97 -4.14 11.83 -2.60
C GLY A 97 -5.08 13.03 -2.63
N ARG A 98 -6.40 12.79 -2.59
CA ARG A 98 -7.43 13.85 -2.51
C ARG A 98 -7.43 14.55 -1.15
N VAL A 99 -7.30 13.80 -0.05
CA VAL A 99 -7.20 14.37 1.31
C VAL A 99 -5.89 15.14 1.46
N GLY A 100 -4.78 14.63 0.91
CA GLY A 100 -3.48 15.30 0.90
C GLY A 100 -3.47 16.60 0.08
N HIS A 101 -4.15 16.63 -1.07
CA HIS A 101 -4.32 17.87 -1.85
C HIS A 101 -5.19 18.91 -1.11
N ALA A 102 -6.28 18.47 -0.47
CA ALA A 102 -7.12 19.36 0.34
C ALA A 102 -6.38 19.89 1.58
N ALA A 103 -5.62 19.02 2.26
CA ALA A 103 -4.82 19.38 3.42
C ALA A 103 -3.65 20.30 3.06
N ALA A 104 -3.01 20.11 1.89
CA ALA A 104 -1.94 20.99 1.41
C ALA A 104 -2.46 22.41 1.13
N HIS A 105 -3.66 22.55 0.56
CA HIS A 105 -4.27 23.86 0.30
C HIS A 105 -4.64 24.56 1.61
N TYR A 106 -5.22 23.83 2.57
CA TYR A 106 -5.56 24.36 3.89
C TYR A 106 -4.30 24.79 4.68
N ASN A 107 -3.28 23.94 4.71
CA ASN A 107 -2.03 24.22 5.43
C ASN A 107 -1.27 25.41 4.82
N ARG A 108 -1.26 25.55 3.49
CA ARG A 108 -0.63 26.70 2.81
C ARG A 108 -1.36 28.01 3.12
N TRP A 109 -2.69 27.97 3.19
CA TRP A 109 -3.51 29.14 3.53
C TRP A 109 -3.38 29.54 5.00
N GLN A 110 -3.31 28.57 5.90
CA GLN A 110 -3.09 28.80 7.34
C GLN A 110 -1.69 29.34 7.62
N ARG A 111 -0.66 28.84 6.92
CA ARG A 111 0.73 29.30 7.02
C ARG A 111 0.92 30.74 6.55
N LEU A 112 0.11 31.22 5.59
CA LEU A 112 0.11 32.62 5.14
C LEU A 112 -0.70 33.54 6.07
N ARG A 113 -1.74 33.01 6.73
CA ARG A 113 -2.55 33.78 7.70
C ARG A 113 -1.84 34.02 9.02
N GLY A 114 -1.03 33.07 9.50
CA GLY A 114 -0.30 33.20 10.77
C GLY A 114 0.53 34.49 10.87
N PRO A 115 1.47 34.75 9.94
CA PRO A 115 2.26 35.97 9.93
C PRO A 115 1.41 37.23 9.84
N TRP A 116 0.34 37.21 9.02
CA TRP A 116 -0.54 38.38 8.83
C TRP A 116 -1.27 38.78 10.12
N LEU A 117 -1.75 37.82 10.91
CA LEU A 117 -2.38 38.09 12.20
C LEU A 117 -1.41 38.71 13.21
N VAL A 118 -0.15 38.27 13.21
CA VAL A 118 0.90 38.84 14.06
C VAL A 118 1.16 40.31 13.66
N THR A 119 1.24 40.59 12.36
CA THR A 119 1.45 41.98 11.88
C THR A 119 0.31 42.89 12.29
N VAL A 120 -0.95 42.45 12.15
CA VAL A 120 -2.13 43.23 12.56
C VAL A 120 -2.13 43.49 14.07
N ALA A 121 -1.79 42.48 14.87
CA ALA A 121 -1.71 42.63 16.33
C ALA A 121 -0.65 43.65 16.76
N ILE A 122 0.52 43.64 16.13
CA ILE A 122 1.60 44.60 16.39
C ILE A 122 1.15 46.02 16.03
N ILE A 123 0.56 46.21 14.84
CA ILE A 123 0.07 47.52 14.41
C ILE A 123 -0.99 48.05 15.37
N ALA A 124 -1.94 47.21 15.78
CA ALA A 124 -2.97 47.60 16.75
C ALA A 124 -2.38 48.03 18.09
N ALA A 125 -1.38 47.29 18.60
CA ALA A 125 -0.69 47.63 19.85
C ALA A 125 0.08 48.96 19.75
N VAL A 126 0.77 49.21 18.63
CA VAL A 126 1.49 50.47 18.38
C VAL A 126 0.51 51.65 18.29
N CYS A 127 -0.59 51.52 17.55
CA CYS A 127 -1.60 52.57 17.44
C CYS A 127 -2.23 52.89 18.80
N ALA A 128 -2.55 51.87 19.61
CA ALA A 128 -3.09 52.06 20.95
C ALA A 128 -2.08 52.77 21.88
N GLY A 129 -0.80 52.37 21.85
CA GLY A 129 0.26 53.01 22.61
C GLY A 129 0.50 54.47 22.19
N PHE A 130 0.49 54.74 20.89
CA PHE A 130 0.65 56.09 20.35
C PHE A 130 -0.51 57.00 20.76
N ALA A 131 -1.75 56.53 20.65
CA ALA A 131 -2.93 57.29 21.08
C ALA A 131 -2.91 57.60 22.58
N ALA A 132 -2.52 56.63 23.41
CA ALA A 132 -2.39 56.82 24.86
C ALA A 132 -1.27 57.82 25.21
N GLY A 133 -0.13 57.75 24.54
CA GLY A 133 0.98 58.68 24.73
C GLY A 133 0.61 60.11 24.32
N LEU A 134 -0.07 60.27 23.18
CA LEU A 134 -0.53 61.57 22.68
C LEU A 134 -1.57 62.18 23.62
N ALA A 135 -2.51 61.37 24.14
CA ALA A 135 -3.48 61.82 25.14
C ALA A 135 -2.82 62.26 26.45
N LEU A 136 -1.74 61.58 26.89
CA LEU A 136 -1.00 61.96 28.09
C LEU A 136 -0.24 63.28 27.90
N CYS A 137 0.41 63.47 26.74
CA CYS A 137 1.10 64.72 26.40
C CYS A 137 0.15 65.92 26.33
N LEU A 138 -1.02 65.75 25.70
CA LEU A 138 -2.05 66.81 25.66
C LEU A 138 -2.59 67.14 27.06
N ARG A 139 -2.72 66.14 27.95
CA ARG A 139 -3.20 66.34 29.32
C ARG A 139 -2.19 67.05 30.21
N LEU A 140 -0.89 66.82 30.02
CA LEU A 140 0.20 67.48 30.76
C LEU A 140 0.55 68.86 30.19
N GLY A 141 0.30 69.10 28.90
CA GLY A 141 0.48 70.43 28.29
C GLY A 141 -0.68 71.41 28.51
N ALA A 142 -1.81 70.91 29.05
CA ALA A 142 -3.00 71.70 29.36
C ALA A 142 -3.14 72.06 30.85
N SER A 143 -2.14 71.70 31.68
CA SER A 143 -2.01 72.05 33.10
C SER A 143 -0.92 73.09 33.31
#